data_AF-A0A8H5DA64-F1
#
_entry.id   AF-A0A8H5DA64-F1
#
_cell.length_a   1.000
_cell.length_b   1.000
_cell.length_c   1.000
_cell.angle_alpha   90.00
_cell.angle_beta   90.00
_cell.angle_gamma   90.00
#
_symmetry.space_group_name_H-M   'P 1'
#
loop_
_entity.id
_entity.type
_entity.pdbx_description
1 polymer ?
#
loop_
_entity_poly.entity_id
_entity_poly.type
_entity_poly.pdbx_seq_one_letter_code
_entity_poly.pdbx_strand_id
1 'polypeptide(L)'
;MFFATTPVMFYGADVFHIRAVKEVQALWRPGSKVPLLRRFYRFGSMNLLISAGTSVAYIASLGVLIAGATSKSSDAANVDTYFDSVVFLTLFILAGRALEAYSKSKAGDAVSVLGKLRPSEALLANPTTSESADSDSSVQRINVALLEVGDIVIIPHGASPPADGVVTSSGDYQFDESSLTGESRPVSKSTGDEIYSGSVNVGQQVSIKVTEVGGASMLDKIVSVVREGQSKRAPLERVADVIVAYFVPVITLIAILTFIIWLALGQSGSLPLGYLDTTLGGWTFWSLQFAIA
;
A
#
# COMPACT_ATOMS: atom_id res chain seq x y z
N MET A 1 9.05 -32.52 -6.15
CA MET A 1 9.11 -31.07 -5.86
C MET A 1 8.91 -30.18 -7.09
N PHE A 2 9.60 -30.42 -8.21
CA PHE A 2 9.49 -29.59 -9.43
C PHE A 2 8.07 -29.17 -9.85
N PHE A 3 7.11 -30.10 -9.93
CA PHE A 3 5.72 -29.80 -10.31
C PHE A 3 5.00 -28.88 -9.34
N ALA A 4 5.32 -28.93 -8.03
CA ALA A 4 4.73 -28.04 -7.03
C ALA A 4 5.41 -26.66 -7.01
N THR A 5 6.73 -26.62 -7.22
CA THR A 5 7.51 -25.37 -7.18
C THR A 5 7.27 -24.50 -8.42
N THR A 6 7.05 -25.09 -9.59
CA THR A 6 6.91 -24.34 -10.84
C THR A 6 5.74 -23.35 -10.81
N PRO A 7 4.52 -23.71 -10.40
CA PRO A 7 3.44 -22.74 -10.21
C PRO A 7 3.79 -21.64 -9.20
N VAL A 8 4.46 -21.98 -8.10
CA VAL A 8 4.87 -21.01 -7.08
C VAL A 8 5.86 -19.98 -7.66
N MET A 9 6.82 -20.44 -8.45
CA MET A 9 7.78 -19.57 -9.13
C MET A 9 7.12 -18.61 -10.13
N PHE A 10 6.19 -19.12 -10.96
CA PHE A 10 5.61 -18.34 -12.05
C PHE A 10 4.35 -17.55 -11.69
N TYR A 11 3.64 -17.89 -10.61
CA TYR A 11 2.42 -17.20 -10.19
C TYR A 11 2.51 -16.63 -8.78
N GLY A 12 3.28 -17.25 -7.89
CA GLY A 12 3.47 -16.74 -6.52
C GLY A 12 4.55 -15.65 -6.46
N ALA A 13 5.66 -15.86 -7.18
CA ALA A 13 6.80 -14.96 -7.16
C ALA A 13 6.82 -13.92 -8.30
N ASP A 14 5.89 -14.00 -9.25
CA ASP A 14 5.85 -13.18 -10.48
C ASP A 14 5.86 -11.68 -10.20
N VAL A 15 5.13 -11.24 -9.18
CA VAL A 15 5.05 -9.83 -8.77
C VAL A 15 6.43 -9.31 -8.39
N PHE A 16 7.28 -10.13 -7.75
CA PHE A 16 8.64 -9.73 -7.37
C PHE A 16 9.54 -9.68 -8.60
N HIS A 17 9.47 -10.68 -9.49
CA HIS A 17 10.24 -10.69 -10.72
C HIS A 17 9.93 -9.48 -11.60
N ILE A 18 8.65 -9.18 -11.83
CA ILE A 18 8.23 -8.04 -12.65
C ILE A 18 8.70 -6.72 -12.03
N ARG A 19 8.58 -6.56 -10.70
CA ARG A 19 9.02 -5.34 -10.00
C ARG A 19 10.54 -5.20 -10.03
N ALA A 20 11.28 -6.27 -9.78
CA ALA A 20 12.73 -6.29 -9.84
C ALA A 20 13.23 -5.91 -11.24
N VAL A 21 12.66 -6.51 -12.30
CA VAL A 21 13.01 -6.18 -13.69
C VAL A 21 12.72 -4.71 -13.99
N LYS A 22 11.57 -4.18 -13.57
CA LYS A 22 11.24 -2.76 -13.76
C LYS A 22 12.20 -1.83 -13.03
N GLU A 23 12.60 -2.17 -11.80
CA GLU A 23 13.56 -1.39 -11.01
C GLU A 23 14.94 -1.37 -11.66
N VAL A 24 15.44 -2.54 -12.08
CA VAL A 24 16.70 -2.65 -12.82
C VAL A 24 16.63 -1.88 -14.14
N GLN A 25 15.56 -2.06 -14.92
CA GLN A 25 15.37 -1.29 -16.16
C GLN A 25 15.35 0.21 -15.89
N ALA A 26 14.68 0.69 -14.84
CA ALA A 26 14.63 2.10 -14.49
C ALA A 26 16.00 2.68 -14.13
N LEU A 27 16.84 1.90 -13.43
CA LEU A 27 18.23 2.26 -13.10
C LEU A 27 19.10 2.43 -14.36
N TRP A 28 18.87 1.59 -15.37
CA TRP A 28 19.68 1.49 -16.59
C TRP A 28 19.10 2.23 -17.81
N ARG A 29 17.97 2.94 -17.67
CA ARG A 29 17.38 3.73 -18.76
C ARG A 29 18.34 4.85 -19.23
N PRO A 30 18.44 5.09 -20.57
CA PRO A 30 19.18 6.23 -21.10
C PRO A 30 18.57 7.53 -20.55
N GLY A 31 19.39 8.37 -19.91
CA GLY A 31 18.93 9.61 -19.23
C GLY A 31 18.74 9.51 -17.71
N SER A 32 19.06 8.37 -17.10
CA SER A 32 19.05 8.22 -15.63
C SER A 32 20.08 9.16 -14.97
N LYS A 33 19.61 10.11 -14.16
CA LYS A 33 20.42 11.07 -13.38
C LYS A 33 21.23 10.44 -12.23
N VAL A 34 21.15 9.12 -12.08
CA VAL A 34 21.80 8.39 -10.99
C VAL A 34 23.28 8.13 -11.37
N PRO A 35 24.25 8.56 -10.53
CA PRO A 35 25.67 8.35 -10.82
C PRO A 35 26.00 6.86 -10.89
N LEU A 36 26.95 6.48 -11.76
CA LEU A 36 27.29 5.09 -12.09
C LEU A 36 27.59 4.22 -10.86
N LEU A 37 28.36 4.74 -9.90
CA LEU A 37 28.65 4.04 -8.64
C LEU A 37 27.37 3.79 -7.82
N ARG A 38 26.44 4.73 -7.80
CA ARG A 38 25.14 4.52 -7.14
C ARG A 38 24.26 3.53 -7.91
N ARG A 39 24.43 3.34 -9.21
CA ARG A 39 23.71 2.26 -9.94
C ARG A 39 24.17 0.88 -9.48
N PHE A 40 25.44 0.75 -9.13
CA PHE A 40 26.05 -0.48 -8.63
C PHE A 40 25.84 -0.76 -7.15
N TYR A 41 25.40 0.19 -6.32
CA TYR A 41 25.07 -0.10 -4.92
C TYR A 41 23.58 0.07 -4.59
N ARG A 42 22.82 0.83 -5.39
CA ARG A 42 21.38 1.04 -5.20
C ARG A 42 20.50 -0.01 -5.90
N PHE A 43 21.09 -1.11 -6.39
CA PHE A 43 20.32 -2.23 -6.91
C PHE A 43 19.67 -3.05 -5.79
N GLY A 44 20.07 -2.88 -4.52
CA GLY A 44 19.45 -3.58 -3.40
C GLY A 44 18.01 -3.11 -3.17
N SER A 45 17.06 -3.86 -3.70
CA SER A 45 15.65 -3.74 -3.38
C SER A 45 15.14 -5.06 -2.82
N MET A 46 14.08 -4.98 -2.01
CA MET A 46 13.44 -6.18 -1.46
C MET A 46 13.00 -7.10 -2.60
N ASN A 47 12.43 -6.53 -3.68
CA ASN A 47 11.98 -7.31 -4.83
C ASN A 47 13.14 -8.00 -5.55
N LEU A 48 14.29 -7.33 -5.71
CA LEU A 48 15.45 -7.91 -6.37
C LEU A 48 16.08 -9.03 -5.57
N LEU A 49 16.23 -8.88 -4.25
CA LEU A 49 16.76 -9.94 -3.38
C LEU A 49 15.94 -11.22 -3.52
N ILE A 50 14.61 -11.07 -3.41
CA ILE A 50 13.67 -12.20 -3.51
C ILE A 50 13.74 -12.80 -4.90
N SER A 51 13.64 -11.96 -5.94
CA SER A 51 13.68 -12.40 -7.34
C SER A 51 14.98 -13.13 -7.69
N ALA A 52 16.14 -12.61 -7.27
CA ALA A 52 17.43 -13.23 -7.52
C ALA A 52 17.56 -14.55 -6.77
N GLY A 53 17.22 -14.58 -5.49
CA GLY A 53 17.28 -15.80 -4.67
C GLY A 53 16.40 -16.92 -5.20
N THR A 54 15.11 -16.64 -5.50
CA THR A 54 14.21 -17.67 -6.04
C THR A 54 14.61 -18.11 -7.44
N SER A 55 15.11 -17.19 -8.29
CA SER A 55 15.58 -17.55 -9.63
C SER A 55 16.83 -18.43 -9.60
N VAL A 56 17.82 -18.08 -8.77
CA VAL A 56 19.05 -18.87 -8.62
C VAL A 56 18.72 -20.25 -8.09
N ALA A 57 17.91 -20.34 -7.02
CA ALA A 57 17.50 -21.63 -6.46
C ALA A 57 16.70 -22.47 -7.46
N TYR A 58 15.77 -21.87 -8.21
CA TYR A 58 14.97 -22.59 -9.22
C TYR A 58 15.81 -23.07 -10.40
N ILE A 59 16.66 -22.21 -10.98
CA ILE A 59 17.52 -22.56 -12.13
C ILE A 59 18.55 -23.61 -11.73
N ALA A 60 19.17 -23.47 -10.55
CA ALA A 60 20.10 -24.47 -10.03
C ALA A 60 19.43 -25.83 -9.83
N SER A 61 18.24 -25.85 -9.22
CA SER A 61 17.46 -27.08 -9.02
C SER A 61 17.03 -27.72 -10.34
N LEU A 62 16.68 -26.90 -11.33
CA LEU A 62 16.36 -27.37 -12.67
C LEU A 62 17.59 -27.95 -13.37
N GLY A 63 18.76 -27.31 -13.23
CA GLY A 63 20.03 -27.81 -13.74
C GLY A 63 20.42 -29.16 -13.13
N VAL A 64 20.31 -29.30 -11.81
CA VAL A 64 20.49 -30.56 -11.07
C VAL A 64 19.55 -31.64 -11.60
N LEU A 65 18.27 -31.33 -11.77
CA LEU A 65 17.24 -32.26 -12.24
C LEU A 65 17.53 -32.76 -13.67
N ILE A 66 17.91 -31.85 -14.57
CA ILE A 66 18.26 -32.19 -15.96
C ILE A 66 19.54 -33.05 -15.99
N ALA A 67 20.57 -32.66 -15.23
CA ALA A 67 21.82 -33.40 -15.15
C ALA A 67 21.58 -34.84 -14.65
N GLY A 68 20.79 -35.00 -13.58
CA GLY A 68 20.37 -36.30 -13.06
C GLY A 68 19.60 -37.12 -14.09
N ALA A 69 18.67 -36.53 -14.82
CA ALA A 69 17.89 -37.21 -15.87
C ALA A 69 18.73 -37.68 -17.07
N THR A 70 19.83 -36.98 -17.38
CA THR A 70 20.75 -37.38 -18.46
C THR A 70 21.80 -38.41 -18.03
N SER A 71 22.00 -38.59 -16.72
CA SER A 71 22.95 -39.56 -16.18
C SER A 71 22.35 -40.97 -16.13
N LYS A 72 23.07 -41.99 -16.64
CA LYS A 72 22.64 -43.41 -16.62
C LYS A 72 22.85 -44.09 -15.25
N SER A 73 23.36 -43.37 -14.27
CA SER A 73 23.66 -43.87 -12.92
C SER A 73 22.40 -43.91 -12.06
N SER A 74 22.12 -45.07 -11.47
CA SER A 74 20.99 -45.33 -10.56
C SER A 74 21.04 -44.55 -9.24
N ASP A 75 22.08 -43.75 -9.00
CA ASP A 75 22.25 -42.88 -7.82
C ASP A 75 21.53 -41.52 -7.94
N ALA A 76 20.77 -41.29 -9.02
CA ALA A 76 19.99 -40.06 -9.23
C ALA A 76 18.89 -39.82 -8.17
N ALA A 77 18.69 -40.71 -7.20
CA ALA A 77 17.63 -40.64 -6.22
C ALA A 77 17.87 -39.64 -5.06
N ASN A 78 19.11 -39.19 -4.82
CA ASN A 78 19.44 -38.28 -3.70
C ASN A 78 20.37 -37.14 -4.13
N VAL A 79 20.00 -36.36 -5.14
CA VAL A 79 20.67 -35.06 -5.37
C VAL A 79 19.82 -33.97 -4.72
N ASP A 80 20.42 -33.27 -3.75
CA ASP A 80 19.76 -32.17 -3.06
C ASP A 80 19.38 -31.07 -4.05
N THR A 81 18.10 -30.73 -4.07
CA THR A 81 17.55 -29.65 -4.90
C THR A 81 16.98 -28.57 -3.99
N TYR A 82 17.05 -27.32 -4.43
CA TYR A 82 16.57 -26.15 -3.70
C TYR A 82 15.10 -25.81 -4.04
N PHE A 83 14.34 -26.77 -4.57
CA PHE A 83 12.94 -26.56 -4.97
C PHE A 83 12.03 -26.25 -3.78
N ASP A 84 12.35 -26.80 -2.60
CA ASP A 84 11.68 -26.52 -1.34
C ASP A 84 11.94 -25.08 -0.85
N SER A 85 13.17 -24.60 -1.00
CA SER A 85 13.61 -23.27 -0.62
C SER A 85 12.83 -22.20 -1.39
N VAL A 86 12.62 -22.40 -2.69
CA VAL A 86 11.77 -21.51 -3.52
C VAL A 86 10.33 -21.46 -2.98
N VAL A 87 9.76 -22.61 -2.63
CA VAL A 87 8.37 -22.69 -2.13
C VAL A 87 8.24 -22.02 -0.78
N PHE A 88 9.08 -22.38 0.20
CA PHE A 88 9.01 -21.84 1.54
C PHE A 88 9.35 -20.35 1.59
N LEU A 89 10.37 -19.90 0.85
CA LEU A 89 10.71 -18.48 0.76
C LEU A 89 9.53 -17.68 0.22
N THR A 90 8.94 -18.11 -0.91
CA THR A 90 7.79 -17.43 -1.51
C THR A 90 6.59 -17.44 -0.55
N LEU A 91 6.31 -18.57 0.11
CA LEU A 91 5.24 -18.70 1.09
C LEU A 91 5.38 -17.70 2.24
N PHE A 92 6.54 -17.64 2.90
CA PHE A 92 6.73 -16.77 4.07
C PHE A 92 6.65 -15.29 3.69
N ILE A 93 7.15 -14.92 2.51
CA ILE A 93 7.07 -13.53 2.03
C ILE A 93 5.62 -13.16 1.73
N LEU A 94 4.87 -14.02 1.03
CA LEU A 94 3.45 -13.77 0.75
C LEU A 94 2.63 -13.72 2.03
N ALA A 95 2.91 -14.61 2.99
CA ALA A 95 2.27 -14.60 4.30
C ALA A 95 2.54 -13.29 5.05
N GLY A 96 3.78 -12.80 5.05
CA GLY A 96 4.13 -11.51 5.63
C GLY A 96 3.38 -10.35 4.99
N ARG A 97 3.27 -10.33 3.65
CA ARG A 97 2.47 -9.32 2.93
C ARG A 97 0.98 -9.44 3.19
N ALA A 98 0.45 -10.64 3.35
CA ALA A 98 -0.95 -10.86 3.70
C ALA A 98 -1.26 -10.30 5.10
N LEU A 99 -0.38 -10.55 6.07
CA LEU A 99 -0.48 -9.96 7.42
C LEU A 99 -0.39 -8.42 7.37
N GLU A 100 0.55 -7.88 6.59
CA GLU A 100 0.68 -6.43 6.41
C GLU A 100 -0.59 -5.79 5.81
N ALA A 101 -1.13 -6.40 4.75
CA ALA A 101 -2.36 -5.94 4.11
C ALA A 101 -3.57 -6.03 5.05
N TYR A 102 -3.68 -7.12 5.82
CA TYR A 102 -4.73 -7.30 6.83
C TYR A 102 -4.68 -6.21 7.90
N SER A 103 -3.49 -5.92 8.44
CA SER A 103 -3.30 -4.85 9.42
C SER A 103 -3.64 -3.47 8.86
N LYS A 104 -3.24 -3.17 7.61
CA LYS A 104 -3.56 -1.90 6.95
C LYS A 104 -5.06 -1.76 6.67
N SER A 105 -5.74 -2.84 6.26
CA SER A 105 -7.18 -2.83 6.00
C SER A 105 -7.98 -2.44 7.24
N LYS A 106 -7.62 -2.97 8.41
CA LYS A 106 -8.32 -2.68 9.68
C LYS A 106 -8.20 -1.21 10.12
N ALA A 107 -7.14 -0.51 9.68
CA ALA A 107 -6.95 0.92 9.97
C ALA A 107 -7.68 1.84 8.96
N GLY A 108 -8.01 1.35 7.77
CA GLY A 108 -8.65 2.13 6.71
C GLY A 108 -10.13 2.44 6.95
N ASP A 109 -10.81 1.64 7.76
CA ASP A 109 -12.27 1.74 7.97
C ASP A 109 -12.71 3.07 8.62
N ALA A 110 -11.82 3.74 9.35
CA ALA A 110 -12.13 5.02 10.02
C ALA A 110 -12.57 6.11 9.03
N VAL A 111 -11.98 6.17 7.83
CA VAL A 111 -12.32 7.20 6.82
C VAL A 111 -13.70 6.95 6.22
N SER A 112 -14.12 5.69 6.11
CA SER A 112 -15.44 5.34 5.59
C SER A 112 -16.59 5.75 6.52
N VAL A 113 -16.33 5.80 7.83
CA VAL A 113 -17.30 6.18 8.86
C VAL A 113 -17.57 7.68 8.82
N LEU A 114 -16.54 8.51 8.63
CA LEU A 114 -16.70 9.98 8.51
C LEU A 114 -17.57 10.36 7.30
N GLY A 115 -17.44 9.63 6.18
CA GLY A 115 -18.26 9.87 4.99
C GLY A 115 -19.77 9.61 5.18
N LYS A 116 -20.16 8.81 6.18
CA LYS A 116 -21.58 8.53 6.49
C LYS A 116 -22.25 9.63 7.31
N LEU A 117 -21.49 10.57 7.87
CA LEU A 117 -22.03 11.67 8.67
C LEU A 117 -22.70 12.75 7.79
N ARG A 118 -22.46 12.75 6.48
CA ARG A 118 -23.03 13.73 5.55
C ARG A 118 -24.42 13.31 5.06
N PRO A 119 -25.45 14.17 5.21
CA PRO A 119 -26.74 13.95 4.56
C PRO A 119 -26.62 13.90 3.03
N SER A 120 -27.39 13.04 2.37
CA SER A 120 -27.46 12.99 0.90
C SER A 120 -28.43 14.02 0.31
N GLU A 121 -29.29 14.59 1.14
CA GLU A 121 -30.35 15.53 0.73
C GLU A 121 -30.34 16.78 1.62
N ALA A 122 -30.77 17.89 1.03
CA ALA A 122 -30.91 19.19 1.67
C ALA A 122 -32.34 19.71 1.53
N LEU A 123 -32.78 20.52 2.49
CA LEU A 123 -34.06 21.21 2.48
C LEU A 123 -33.83 22.67 2.11
N LEU A 124 -33.99 23.00 0.83
CA LEU A 124 -33.78 24.35 0.28
C LEU A 124 -35.03 25.21 0.51
N ALA A 125 -34.84 26.43 1.00
CA ALA A 125 -35.89 27.45 1.05
C ALA A 125 -35.92 28.22 -0.28
N ASN A 126 -37.04 28.13 -1.02
CA ASN A 126 -37.19 28.84 -2.29
C ASN A 126 -37.37 30.37 -2.07
N PRO A 127 -36.58 31.23 -2.75
CA PRO A 127 -36.77 32.69 -2.70
C PRO A 127 -37.88 33.22 -3.62
N THR A 128 -38.46 32.38 -4.50
CA THR A 128 -39.28 32.81 -5.65
C THR A 128 -40.79 32.96 -5.42
N THR A 129 -41.28 32.88 -4.17
CA THR A 129 -42.70 33.12 -3.87
C THR A 129 -42.89 34.43 -3.11
N SER A 130 -42.41 35.53 -3.68
CA SER A 130 -42.81 36.88 -3.25
C SER A 130 -43.95 37.35 -4.15
N GLU A 131 -45.19 37.07 -3.75
CA GLU A 131 -46.43 37.83 -4.01
C GLU A 131 -47.65 36.91 -3.80
N SER A 132 -47.87 36.48 -2.56
CA SER A 132 -49.20 36.16 -2.00
C SER A 132 -49.00 35.81 -0.53
N ALA A 133 -49.46 36.69 0.35
CA ALA A 133 -49.48 36.49 1.78
C ALA A 133 -50.52 35.39 2.13
N ASP A 134 -50.08 34.13 2.08
CA ASP A 134 -50.60 32.97 2.81
C ASP A 134 -50.09 31.69 2.11
N SER A 135 -48.94 31.15 2.56
CA SER A 135 -48.60 29.71 2.49
C SER A 135 -47.16 29.50 2.93
N ASP A 136 -46.95 28.40 3.65
CA ASP A 136 -45.65 27.81 3.98
C ASP A 136 -44.57 28.16 2.94
N SER A 137 -43.45 28.72 3.40
CA SER A 137 -42.21 28.78 2.63
C SER A 137 -42.00 27.43 1.97
N SER A 138 -42.09 27.35 0.63
CA SER A 138 -42.07 26.06 -0.06
C SER A 138 -40.67 25.44 0.09
N VAL A 139 -40.52 24.57 1.08
CA VAL A 139 -39.28 23.85 1.35
C VAL A 139 -39.15 22.75 0.30
N GLN A 140 -38.11 22.80 -0.52
CA GLN A 140 -37.85 21.78 -1.54
C GLN A 140 -36.72 20.86 -1.10
N ARG A 141 -36.94 19.56 -1.21
CA ARG A 141 -35.91 18.56 -0.97
C ARG A 141 -35.07 18.38 -2.23
N ILE A 142 -33.79 18.68 -2.15
CA ILE A 142 -32.84 18.58 -3.27
C ILE A 142 -31.64 17.72 -2.89
N ASN A 143 -30.95 17.18 -3.90
CA ASN A 143 -29.68 16.48 -3.66
C ASN A 143 -28.61 17.49 -3.24
N VAL A 144 -27.79 17.14 -2.26
CA VAL A 144 -26.70 18.01 -1.76
C VAL A 144 -25.69 18.39 -2.86
N ALA A 145 -25.54 17.57 -3.90
CA ALA A 145 -24.70 17.88 -5.05
C ALA A 145 -25.22 19.04 -5.93
N LEU A 146 -26.47 19.45 -5.74
CA LEU A 146 -27.10 20.56 -6.44
C LEU A 146 -27.11 21.86 -5.62
N LEU A 147 -26.59 21.85 -4.39
CA LEU A 147 -26.48 23.05 -3.58
C LEU A 147 -25.40 24.00 -4.12
N GLU A 148 -25.71 25.28 -4.12
CA GLU A 148 -24.79 26.35 -4.49
C GLU A 148 -24.48 27.25 -3.29
N VAL A 149 -23.34 27.95 -3.35
CA VAL A 149 -22.97 28.94 -2.34
C VAL A 149 -23.98 30.08 -2.38
N GLY A 150 -24.57 30.40 -1.22
CA GLY A 150 -25.59 31.43 -1.08
C GLY A 150 -27.01 30.91 -0.93
N ASP A 151 -27.25 29.62 -1.17
CA ASP A 151 -28.52 28.96 -0.93
C ASP A 151 -28.92 29.03 0.55
N ILE A 152 -30.22 29.15 0.82
CA ILE A 152 -30.76 29.11 2.18
C ILE A 152 -31.30 27.70 2.45
N VAL A 153 -30.68 27.01 3.38
CA VAL A 153 -31.04 25.63 3.75
C VAL A 153 -31.62 25.61 5.15
N ILE A 154 -32.68 24.83 5.32
CA ILE A 154 -33.37 24.64 6.59
C ILE A 154 -32.88 23.35 7.25
N ILE A 155 -32.47 23.45 8.51
CA ILE A 155 -31.95 22.31 9.28
C ILE A 155 -32.92 22.03 10.43
N PRO A 156 -33.70 20.94 10.35
CA PRO A 156 -34.59 20.56 11.43
C PRO A 156 -33.82 20.02 12.65
N HIS A 157 -34.49 19.95 13.79
CA HIS A 157 -33.96 19.29 14.99
C HIS A 157 -33.55 17.84 14.67
N GLY A 158 -32.39 17.42 15.17
CA GLY A 158 -31.82 16.10 14.98
C GLY A 158 -31.13 15.88 13.62
N ALA A 159 -31.13 16.86 12.73
CA ALA A 159 -30.47 16.75 11.42
C ALA A 159 -29.09 17.43 11.41
N SER A 160 -28.22 16.91 10.55
CA SER A 160 -26.91 17.52 10.26
C SER A 160 -27.03 18.54 9.12
N PRO A 161 -26.25 19.64 9.13
CA PRO A 161 -26.13 20.52 7.97
C PRO A 161 -25.58 19.76 6.75
N PRO A 162 -26.17 19.91 5.55
CA PRO A 162 -25.67 19.25 4.33
C PRO A 162 -24.37 19.87 3.77
N ALA A 163 -24.07 21.10 4.17
CA ALA A 163 -22.94 21.93 3.77
C ALA A 163 -22.62 22.93 4.89
N ASP A 164 -21.43 23.53 4.85
CA ASP A 164 -21.05 24.57 5.81
C ASP A 164 -21.77 25.88 5.46
N GLY A 165 -22.14 26.65 6.48
CA GLY A 165 -22.90 27.87 6.28
C GLY A 165 -22.92 28.79 7.50
N VAL A 166 -23.67 29.88 7.36
CA VAL A 166 -23.83 30.91 8.40
C VAL A 166 -25.30 31.06 8.75
N VAL A 167 -25.60 31.21 10.04
CA VAL A 167 -26.97 31.40 10.53
C VAL A 167 -27.55 32.72 9.99
N THR A 168 -28.69 32.65 9.29
CA THR A 168 -29.37 33.84 8.76
C THR A 168 -30.46 34.38 9.66
N SER A 169 -31.05 33.52 10.48
CA SER A 169 -32.24 33.84 11.28
C SER A 169 -31.86 34.27 12.69
N SER A 170 -32.67 35.13 13.30
CA SER A 170 -32.55 35.52 14.71
C SER A 170 -33.10 34.43 15.61
N GLY A 171 -32.28 33.93 16.54
CA GLY A 171 -32.67 32.91 17.50
C GLY A 171 -31.47 32.41 18.30
N ASP A 172 -31.76 31.66 19.36
CA ASP A 172 -30.76 30.87 20.09
C ASP A 172 -30.79 29.44 19.52
N TYR A 173 -29.71 29.04 18.86
CA TYR A 173 -29.57 27.72 18.25
C TYR A 173 -28.51 26.92 19.00
N GLN A 174 -28.66 25.60 19.04
CA GLN A 174 -27.70 24.72 19.70
C GLN A 174 -27.31 23.59 18.76
N PHE A 175 -26.01 23.38 18.62
CA PHE A 175 -25.43 22.35 17.77
C PHE A 175 -24.48 21.46 18.56
N ASP A 176 -24.64 20.14 18.39
CA ASP A 176 -23.68 19.16 18.84
C ASP A 176 -22.56 19.03 17.79
N GLU A 177 -21.37 19.52 18.13
CA GLU A 177 -20.17 19.46 17.30
C GLU A 177 -19.21 18.31 17.71
N SER A 178 -19.67 17.38 18.56
CA SER A 178 -18.83 16.30 19.12
C SER A 178 -18.16 15.42 18.06
N SER A 179 -18.77 15.26 16.89
CA SER A 179 -18.19 14.51 15.77
C SER A 179 -16.97 15.19 15.13
N LEU A 180 -16.86 16.53 15.28
CA LEU A 180 -15.77 17.34 14.73
C LEU A 180 -14.73 17.68 15.81
N THR A 181 -15.18 18.12 16.99
CA THR A 181 -14.31 18.61 18.08
C THR A 181 -13.99 17.57 19.13
N GLY A 182 -14.82 16.52 19.27
CA GLY A 182 -14.75 15.55 20.36
C GLY A 182 -15.36 16.04 21.68
N GLU A 183 -15.87 17.27 21.75
CA GLU A 183 -16.51 17.81 22.95
C GLU A 183 -18.00 17.48 22.97
N SER A 184 -18.48 16.83 24.03
CA SER A 184 -19.88 16.38 24.14
C SER A 184 -20.88 17.49 24.51
N ARG A 185 -20.44 18.72 24.76
CA ARG A 185 -21.33 19.82 25.14
C ARG A 185 -21.83 20.54 23.89
N PRO A 186 -23.15 20.70 23.71
CA PRO A 186 -23.68 21.51 22.62
C PRO A 186 -23.17 22.95 22.67
N VAL A 187 -22.89 23.50 21.50
CA VAL A 187 -22.42 24.86 21.30
C VAL A 187 -23.59 25.74 20.90
N SER A 188 -23.80 26.85 21.62
CA SER A 188 -24.79 27.87 21.25
C SER A 188 -24.32 28.65 20.01
N LYS A 189 -25.25 28.92 19.09
CA LYS A 189 -25.04 29.67 17.85
C LYS A 189 -26.09 30.76 17.73
N SER A 190 -25.64 31.94 17.32
CA SER A 190 -26.45 33.12 17.05
C SER A 190 -26.37 33.51 15.57
N THR A 191 -27.18 34.49 15.15
CA THR A 191 -27.12 35.03 13.79
C THR A 191 -25.72 35.50 13.43
N GLY A 192 -25.22 35.07 12.28
CA GLY A 192 -23.86 35.37 11.82
C GLY A 192 -22.81 34.34 12.22
N ASP A 193 -23.12 33.39 13.11
CA ASP A 193 -22.18 32.32 13.46
C ASP A 193 -22.10 31.22 12.40
N GLU A 194 -20.92 30.59 12.29
CA GLU A 194 -20.66 29.47 11.39
C GLU A 194 -21.23 28.15 11.94
N ILE A 195 -21.78 27.35 11.04
CA ILE A 195 -22.31 26.01 11.26
C ILE A 195 -21.63 25.07 10.25
N TYR A 196 -21.10 23.96 10.76
CA TYR A 196 -20.31 23.00 9.99
C TYR A 196 -21.08 21.71 9.71
N SER A 197 -20.92 21.17 8.51
CA SER A 197 -21.36 19.83 8.13
C SER A 197 -20.73 18.77 9.04
N GLY A 198 -21.54 17.82 9.53
CA GLY A 198 -21.13 16.82 10.53
C GLY A 198 -21.44 17.20 11.97
N SER A 199 -21.88 18.44 12.23
CA SER A 199 -22.58 18.79 13.48
C SER A 199 -24.04 18.32 13.44
N VAL A 200 -24.73 18.28 14.58
CA VAL A 200 -26.15 17.92 14.66
C VAL A 200 -26.93 19.02 15.36
N ASN A 201 -28.01 19.49 14.75
CA ASN A 201 -28.90 20.45 15.40
C ASN A 201 -29.61 19.78 16.58
N VAL A 202 -29.36 20.25 17.81
CA VAL A 202 -30.04 19.78 19.03
C VAL A 202 -31.05 20.79 19.56
N GLY A 203 -31.16 21.96 18.93
CA GLY A 203 -32.08 23.03 19.28
C GLY A 203 -33.30 23.08 18.34
N GLN A 204 -33.81 24.30 18.18
CA GLN A 204 -34.89 24.62 17.24
C GLN A 204 -34.42 24.61 15.78
N GLN A 205 -35.36 24.56 14.85
CA GLN A 205 -35.07 24.62 13.42
C GLN A 205 -34.29 25.90 13.07
N VAL A 206 -33.20 25.76 12.31
CA VAL A 206 -32.36 26.88 11.89
C VAL A 206 -32.35 27.01 10.38
N SER A 207 -32.30 28.24 9.88
CA SER A 207 -32.01 28.53 8.47
C SER A 207 -30.57 29.03 8.36
N ILE A 208 -29.80 28.41 7.48
CA ILE A 208 -28.41 28.77 7.22
C ILE A 208 -28.25 29.19 5.76
N LYS A 209 -27.37 30.15 5.51
CA LYS A 209 -26.88 30.47 4.18
C LYS A 209 -25.61 29.67 3.92
N VAL A 210 -25.61 28.86 2.87
CA VAL A 210 -24.48 28.02 2.50
C VAL A 210 -23.27 28.88 2.13
N THR A 211 -22.10 28.61 2.71
CA THR A 211 -20.84 29.31 2.44
C THR A 211 -19.84 28.44 1.68
N GLU A 212 -19.75 27.14 2.02
CA GLU A 212 -18.87 26.19 1.33
C GLU A 212 -19.66 24.93 0.93
N VAL A 213 -19.54 24.53 -0.33
CA VAL A 213 -20.15 23.30 -0.88
C VAL A 213 -19.07 22.32 -1.33
N GLY A 214 -19.43 21.02 -1.33
CA GLY A 214 -18.74 19.94 -2.05
C GLY A 214 -17.20 19.93 -2.00
N GLY A 215 -16.59 19.15 -1.09
CA GLY A 215 -15.15 18.94 -1.05
C GLY A 215 -14.36 20.09 -0.41
N ALA A 216 -15.00 21.24 -0.20
CA ALA A 216 -14.42 22.38 0.49
C ALA A 216 -14.76 22.45 1.99
N SER A 217 -15.81 21.73 2.46
CA SER A 217 -16.28 21.81 3.85
C SER A 217 -15.20 21.48 4.87
N MET A 218 -15.38 21.91 6.12
CA MET A 218 -14.51 21.56 7.24
C MET A 218 -14.38 20.05 7.41
N LEU A 219 -15.48 19.30 7.27
CA LEU A 219 -15.45 17.84 7.29
C LEU A 219 -14.62 17.26 6.14
N ASP A 220 -14.76 17.78 4.92
CA ASP A 220 -13.97 17.35 3.76
C ASP A 220 -12.48 17.65 3.95
N LYS A 221 -12.15 18.82 4.53
CA LYS A 221 -10.78 19.20 4.91
C LYS A 221 -10.21 18.22 5.93
N ILE A 222 -10.96 17.87 6.99
CA ILE A 222 -10.55 16.86 7.98
C ILE A 222 -10.32 15.50 7.31
N VAL A 223 -11.25 15.04 6.49
CA VAL A 223 -11.13 13.77 5.74
C VAL A 223 -9.89 13.79 4.85
N SER A 224 -9.61 14.91 4.17
CA SER A 224 -8.43 15.06 3.31
C SER A 224 -7.12 14.99 4.09
N VAL A 225 -7.04 15.65 5.25
CA VAL A 225 -5.86 15.65 6.13
C VAL A 225 -5.62 14.24 6.69
N VAL A 226 -6.67 13.56 7.15
CA VAL A 226 -6.56 12.16 7.63
C VAL A 226 -6.10 11.25 6.50
N ARG A 227 -6.67 11.41 5.30
CA ARG A 227 -6.28 10.62 4.11
C ARG A 227 -4.83 10.86 3.71
N GLU A 228 -4.37 12.12 3.74
CA GLU A 228 -2.98 12.45 3.48
C GLU A 228 -2.05 11.80 4.52
N GLY A 229 -2.43 11.87 5.80
CA GLY A 229 -1.71 11.23 6.91
C GLY A 229 -1.58 9.71 6.74
N GLN A 230 -2.65 9.04 6.31
CA GLN A 230 -2.63 7.61 6.02
C GLN A 230 -1.86 7.24 4.74
N SER A 231 -1.80 8.15 3.76
CA SER A 231 -1.13 7.92 2.46
C SER A 231 0.39 8.01 2.51
N LYS A 232 0.96 8.59 3.58
CA LYS A 232 2.42 8.66 3.74
C LYS A 232 2.95 7.25 4.01
N ARG A 233 3.81 6.77 3.09
CA ARG A 233 4.50 5.46 3.23
C ARG A 233 4.99 5.29 4.66
N ALA A 234 4.62 4.16 5.27
CA ALA A 234 4.98 3.86 6.65
C ALA A 234 6.50 4.01 6.84
N PRO A 235 6.97 4.72 7.89
CA PRO A 235 8.39 4.96 8.11
C PRO A 235 9.20 3.66 8.22
N LEU A 236 8.58 2.57 8.69
CA LEU A 236 9.19 1.25 8.80
C LEU A 236 9.59 0.64 7.43
N GLU A 237 8.78 0.81 6.38
CA GLU A 237 9.07 0.29 5.03
C GLU A 237 10.37 0.91 4.49
N ARG A 238 10.58 2.21 4.74
CA ARG A 238 11.80 2.90 4.30
C ARG A 238 13.05 2.40 5.02
N VAL A 239 12.94 2.04 6.30
CA VAL A 239 14.07 1.48 7.07
C VAL A 239 14.44 0.11 6.52
N ALA A 240 13.45 -0.74 6.25
CA ALA A 240 13.68 -2.05 5.64
C ALA A 240 14.35 -1.92 4.26
N ASP A 241 13.88 -1.01 3.41
CA ASP A 241 14.49 -0.75 2.10
C ASP A 241 15.94 -0.28 2.20
N VAL A 242 16.28 0.55 3.21
CA VAL A 242 17.67 0.99 3.42
C VAL A 242 18.56 -0.17 3.83
N ILE A 243 18.11 -1.05 4.73
CA ILE A 243 18.88 -2.24 5.13
C ILE A 243 19.12 -3.12 3.91
N VAL A 244 18.08 -3.40 3.13
CA VAL A 244 18.19 -4.23 1.92
C VAL A 244 19.10 -3.59 0.87
N ALA A 245 19.09 -2.27 0.74
CA ALA A 245 19.97 -1.54 -0.18
C ALA A 245 21.47 -1.82 0.07
N TYR A 246 21.88 -2.02 1.31
CA TYR A 246 23.27 -2.40 1.64
C TYR A 246 23.48 -3.91 1.70
N PHE A 247 22.49 -4.65 2.19
CA PHE A 247 22.59 -6.10 2.40
C PHE A 247 22.74 -6.88 1.09
N VAL A 248 21.96 -6.52 0.06
CA VAL A 248 21.94 -7.27 -1.21
C VAL A 248 23.29 -7.20 -1.95
N PRO A 249 23.93 -6.03 -2.14
CA PRO A 249 25.25 -5.98 -2.75
C PRO A 249 26.32 -6.73 -1.97
N VAL A 250 26.27 -6.67 -0.62
CA VAL A 250 27.25 -7.36 0.23
C VAL A 250 27.16 -8.87 0.08
N ILE A 251 25.95 -9.45 0.15
CA ILE A 251 25.79 -10.91 -0.01
C ILE A 251 26.12 -11.35 -1.43
N THR A 252 25.74 -10.56 -2.43
CA THR A 252 26.09 -10.86 -3.82
C THR A 252 27.61 -10.89 -4.00
N LEU A 253 28.34 -9.94 -3.39
CA LEU A 253 29.80 -9.92 -3.38
C LEU A 253 30.38 -11.16 -2.68
N ILE A 254 29.85 -11.53 -1.51
CA ILE A 254 30.28 -12.72 -0.78
C ILE A 254 30.06 -13.98 -1.63
N ALA A 255 28.88 -14.15 -2.24
CA ALA A 255 28.58 -15.29 -3.11
C ALA A 255 29.55 -15.40 -4.29
N ILE A 256 29.87 -14.27 -4.94
CA ILE A 256 30.86 -14.23 -6.04
C ILE A 256 32.26 -14.60 -5.53
N LEU A 257 32.68 -14.06 -4.37
CA LEU A 257 33.99 -14.37 -3.79
C LEU A 257 34.08 -15.85 -3.42
N THR A 258 33.06 -16.40 -2.77
CA THR A 258 32.96 -17.82 -2.43
C THR A 258 33.11 -18.68 -3.69
N PHE A 259 32.35 -18.36 -4.75
CA PHE A 259 32.46 -19.06 -6.03
C PHE A 259 33.89 -19.04 -6.59
N ILE A 260 34.52 -17.86 -6.67
CA ILE A 260 35.87 -17.70 -7.22
C ILE A 260 36.92 -18.45 -6.40
N ILE A 261 36.86 -18.35 -5.06
CA ILE A 261 37.82 -18.99 -4.16
C ILE A 261 37.75 -20.51 -4.31
N TRP A 262 36.55 -21.09 -4.24
CA TRP A 262 36.38 -22.54 -4.36
C TRP A 262 36.73 -23.05 -5.75
N LEU A 263 36.38 -22.31 -6.80
CA LEU A 263 36.74 -22.66 -8.16
C LEU A 263 38.27 -22.66 -8.36
N ALA A 264 38.96 -21.64 -7.82
CA ALA A 264 40.41 -21.54 -7.90
C ALA A 264 41.11 -22.68 -7.14
N LEU A 265 40.63 -23.02 -5.94
CA LEU A 265 41.16 -24.14 -5.13
C LEU A 265 40.93 -25.51 -5.78
N GLY A 266 39.78 -25.69 -6.46
CA GLY A 266 39.49 -26.90 -7.22
C GLY A 266 40.40 -27.05 -8.44
N GLN A 267 40.59 -25.98 -9.20
CA GLN A 267 41.46 -25.98 -10.39
C GLN A 267 42.95 -26.05 -10.05
N SER A 268 43.38 -25.54 -8.88
CA SER A 268 44.79 -25.59 -8.45
C SER A 268 45.24 -26.99 -8.01
N GLY A 269 44.33 -27.96 -7.92
CA GLY A 269 44.64 -29.32 -7.44
C GLY A 269 44.96 -29.37 -5.94
N SER A 270 44.67 -28.30 -5.19
CA SER A 270 44.90 -28.23 -3.74
C SER A 270 43.88 -29.04 -2.94
N LEU A 271 42.73 -29.34 -3.54
CA LEU A 271 41.67 -30.14 -2.93
C LEU A 271 41.80 -31.63 -3.28
N PRO A 272 41.60 -32.54 -2.32
CA PRO A 272 41.57 -33.98 -2.59
C PRO A 272 40.45 -34.34 -3.57
N LEU A 273 40.73 -35.22 -4.54
CA LEU A 273 39.74 -35.66 -5.53
C LEU A 273 38.51 -36.34 -4.91
N GLY A 274 38.62 -36.85 -3.68
CA GLY A 274 37.49 -37.43 -2.93
C GLY A 274 36.45 -36.41 -2.46
N TYR A 275 36.74 -35.10 -2.55
CA TYR A 275 35.76 -34.04 -2.25
C TYR A 275 34.80 -33.80 -3.42
N LEU A 276 35.14 -34.30 -4.61
CA LEU A 276 34.26 -34.29 -5.76
C LEU A 276 33.26 -35.45 -5.61
N ASP A 277 32.32 -35.27 -4.67
CA ASP A 277 31.22 -36.17 -4.36
C ASP A 277 30.19 -36.27 -5.49
N THR A 278 30.17 -35.27 -6.37
CA THR A 278 29.28 -35.16 -7.52
C THR A 278 29.98 -35.60 -8.80
N THR A 279 29.49 -36.70 -9.39
CA THR A 279 29.95 -37.20 -10.70
C THR A 279 29.58 -36.28 -11.87
N LEU A 280 28.77 -35.24 -11.60
CA LEU A 280 28.22 -34.31 -12.58
C LEU A 280 28.87 -32.93 -12.43
N GLY A 281 29.46 -32.42 -13.52
CA GLY A 281 29.80 -30.99 -13.66
C GLY A 281 31.13 -30.51 -13.07
N GLY A 282 31.93 -31.38 -12.45
CA GLY A 282 33.30 -31.11 -12.02
C GLY A 282 33.44 -29.97 -11.00
N TRP A 283 34.65 -29.42 -10.84
CA TRP A 283 34.94 -28.35 -9.89
C TRP A 283 34.10 -27.08 -10.10
N THR A 284 33.63 -26.83 -11.32
CA THR A 284 32.73 -25.71 -11.64
C THR A 284 31.36 -25.87 -11.02
N PHE A 285 30.79 -27.07 -11.07
CA PHE A 285 29.48 -27.34 -10.47
C PHE A 285 29.57 -27.42 -8.95
N TRP A 286 30.63 -28.06 -8.46
CA TRP A 286 30.92 -28.18 -7.03
C TRP A 286 31.12 -26.80 -6.35
N SER A 287 31.93 -25.92 -6.94
CA SER A 287 32.12 -24.55 -6.42
C SER A 287 30.84 -23.69 -6.49
N LEU A 288 29.97 -23.94 -7.46
CA LEU A 288 28.68 -23.25 -7.59
C LEU A 288 27.73 -23.60 -6.44
N GLN A 289 27.72 -24.85 -5.97
CA GLN A 289 26.88 -25.26 -4.83
C GLN A 289 27.19 -24.46 -3.56
N PHE A 290 28.46 -24.19 -3.28
CA PHE A 290 28.87 -23.34 -2.13
C PHE A 290 28.50 -21.87 -2.29
N ALA A 291 28.32 -21.38 -3.51
CA ALA A 291 27.90 -20.01 -3.76
C ALA A 291 26.39 -19.82 -3.70
N ILE A 292 25.63 -20.91 -3.91
CA ILE A 292 24.17 -20.93 -3.83
C ILE A 292 23.69 -21.20 -2.40
N ALA A 293 24.43 -22.01 -1.64
CA ALA A 293 24.22 -22.26 -0.22
C ALA A 293 24.46 -21.01 0.64
#